data_AF-A0A7C2BC56-F1
#
_entry.id   AF-A0A7C2BC56-F1
#
_cell.length_a   1.000
_cell.length_b   1.000
_cell.length_c   1.000
_cell.angle_alpha   90.00
_cell.angle_beta   90.00
_cell.angle_gamma   90.00
#
_symmetry.space_group_name_H-M   'P 1'
#
loop_
_entity.id
_entity.type
_entity.pdbx_description
1 polymer ?
#
loop_
_entity_poly.entity_id
_entity_poly.type
_entity_poly.pdbx_seq_one_letter_code
_entity_poly.pdbx_strand_id
1 'polypeptide(L)'
;MPNRLQIVGAMLSALAVSAVQPQLLSAQVRTNFSILDSLTSAAVRQVGSISSCDSVAVVPMESALRWLVVEKLTGRGIAVRASASCTLAIADGAVRYGLYAPSRDSIERTARVELRLLAFDSTHTIAVEWRDVLARADIALAELPRSELTAAPVPPLPRSLWDDLLEPVIVVASVATTLLLLFTVRSR
;
A
#
# COMPACT_ATOMS: atom_id res chain seq x y z
N MET A 1 -36.36 8.65 -43.34
CA MET A 1 -36.71 7.93 -42.10
C MET A 1 -36.72 6.44 -42.42
N PRO A 2 -36.07 5.54 -41.66
CA PRO A 2 -35.85 5.58 -40.20
C PRO A 2 -34.38 5.53 -39.74
N ASN A 3 -34.23 5.92 -38.46
CA ASN A 3 -33.02 6.05 -37.67
C ASN A 3 -32.29 4.73 -37.41
N ARG A 4 -30.96 4.73 -37.56
CA ARG A 4 -30.07 3.77 -36.88
C ARG A 4 -29.61 4.37 -35.56
N LEU A 5 -30.32 4.04 -34.48
CA LEU A 5 -29.82 4.20 -33.10
C LEU A 5 -28.82 3.07 -32.85
N GLN A 6 -27.53 3.41 -32.86
CA GLN A 6 -26.50 2.53 -32.28
C GLN A 6 -26.64 2.60 -30.75
N ILE A 7 -27.00 1.47 -30.17
CA ILE A 7 -27.10 1.24 -28.74
C ILE A 7 -25.67 1.28 -28.18
N VAL A 8 -25.35 2.34 -27.44
CA VAL A 8 -24.18 2.40 -26.58
C VAL A 8 -24.43 1.42 -25.45
N GLY A 9 -23.82 0.23 -25.54
CA GLY A 9 -23.84 -0.76 -24.46
C GLY A 9 -23.10 -0.20 -23.26
N ALA A 10 -23.84 0.19 -22.22
CA ALA A 10 -23.28 0.55 -20.94
C ALA A 10 -22.66 -0.70 -20.29
N MET A 11 -21.32 -0.75 -20.22
CA MET A 11 -20.59 -1.73 -19.42
C MET A 11 -20.89 -1.49 -17.94
N LEU A 12 -21.76 -2.32 -17.36
CA LEU A 12 -21.99 -2.41 -15.93
C LEU A 12 -20.77 -3.05 -15.27
N SER A 13 -19.92 -2.22 -14.65
CA SER A 13 -18.84 -2.68 -13.79
C SER A 13 -19.41 -2.96 -12.39
N ALA A 14 -19.38 -4.21 -11.95
CA ALA A 14 -19.69 -4.56 -10.57
C ALA A 14 -18.42 -4.45 -9.73
N LEU A 15 -18.39 -3.51 -8.78
CA LEU A 15 -17.30 -3.34 -7.83
C LEU A 15 -17.62 -4.16 -6.56
N ALA A 16 -16.88 -5.24 -6.32
CA ALA A 16 -16.95 -5.96 -5.06
C ALA A 16 -15.79 -5.50 -4.16
N VAL A 17 -16.08 -4.64 -3.18
CA VAL A 17 -15.12 -4.24 -2.15
C VAL A 17 -15.41 -5.05 -0.90
N SER A 18 -14.51 -5.96 -0.54
CA SER A 18 -14.54 -6.64 0.75
C SER A 18 -13.53 -6.00 1.68
N ALA A 19 -14.01 -5.22 2.65
CA ALA A 19 -13.19 -4.70 3.73
C ALA A 19 -12.95 -5.81 4.76
N VAL A 20 -11.70 -6.20 4.97
CA VAL A 20 -11.34 -7.09 6.08
C VAL A 20 -11.11 -6.21 7.31
N GLN A 21 -11.94 -6.43 8.35
CA GLN A 21 -11.92 -5.68 9.60
C GLN A 21 -10.60 -5.87 10.38
N PRO A 22 -10.08 -4.83 11.06
CA PRO A 22 -8.87 -4.97 11.87
C PRO A 22 -9.17 -5.77 13.14
N GLN A 23 -8.58 -6.97 13.24
CA GLN A 23 -8.50 -7.69 14.51
C GLN A 23 -7.34 -7.12 15.35
N LEU A 24 -7.69 -6.38 16.40
CA LEU A 24 -6.78 -6.02 17.48
C LEU A 24 -6.39 -7.30 18.24
N LEU A 25 -5.09 -7.62 18.23
CA LEU A 25 -4.30 -8.49 19.11
C LEU A 25 -3.47 -9.54 18.36
N SER A 26 -2.30 -9.14 17.90
CA SER A 26 -1.10 -9.98 18.00
C SER A 26 0.04 -9.15 18.54
N ALA A 27 0.72 -9.61 19.60
CA ALA A 27 1.90 -8.97 20.19
C ALA A 27 3.10 -8.88 19.23
N GLN A 28 2.97 -9.45 18.03
CA GLN A 28 3.99 -9.49 16.99
C GLN A 28 3.58 -8.59 15.81
N VAL A 29 4.48 -7.69 15.42
CA VAL A 29 4.33 -6.82 14.26
C VAL A 29 4.24 -7.68 13.00
N ARG A 30 3.13 -7.58 12.27
CA ARG A 30 2.98 -8.25 10.97
C ARG A 30 3.86 -7.56 9.92
N THR A 31 4.60 -8.35 9.16
CA THR A 31 5.42 -7.83 8.07
C THR A 31 4.54 -7.42 6.89
N ASN A 32 4.95 -6.40 6.15
CA ASN A 32 4.30 -5.93 4.94
C ASN A 32 4.14 -7.05 3.91
N PHE A 33 5.14 -7.93 3.80
CA PHE A 33 5.07 -9.11 2.95
C PHE A 33 3.98 -10.08 3.37
N SER A 34 3.87 -10.41 4.67
CA SER A 34 2.82 -11.33 5.16
C SER A 34 1.42 -10.79 4.88
N ILE A 35 1.24 -9.47 4.96
CA ILE A 35 -0.03 -8.79 4.65
C ILE A 35 -0.30 -8.88 3.15
N LEU A 36 0.66 -8.51 2.31
CA LEU A 36 0.52 -8.58 0.85
C LEU A 36 0.28 -10.01 0.36
N ASP A 37 0.95 -11.00 0.94
CA ASP A 37 0.75 -12.43 0.63
C ASP A 37 -0.68 -12.88 0.95
N SER A 38 -1.18 -12.50 2.13
CA SER A 38 -2.57 -12.79 2.54
C SER A 38 -3.59 -12.06 1.65
N LEU A 39 -3.37 -10.79 1.33
CA LEU A 39 -4.25 -10.00 0.46
C LEU A 39 -4.26 -10.53 -0.98
N THR A 40 -3.09 -10.88 -1.51
CA THR A 40 -2.96 -11.49 -2.84
C THR A 40 -3.66 -12.83 -2.89
N SER A 41 -3.49 -13.66 -1.86
CA SER A 41 -4.21 -14.92 -1.72
C SER A 41 -5.73 -14.69 -1.73
N ALA A 42 -6.22 -13.69 -0.99
CA ALA A 42 -7.63 -13.33 -0.96
C ALA A 42 -8.16 -12.86 -2.32
N ALA A 43 -7.44 -11.96 -3.00
CA ALA A 43 -7.80 -11.44 -4.32
C ALA A 43 -7.83 -12.57 -5.36
N VAL A 44 -6.84 -13.46 -5.37
CA VAL A 44 -6.78 -14.60 -6.31
C VAL A 44 -7.89 -15.62 -6.06
N ARG A 45 -8.40 -15.78 -4.81
CA ARG A 45 -9.62 -16.61 -4.62
C ARG A 45 -10.83 -16.01 -5.31
N GLN A 46 -10.97 -14.68 -5.25
CA GLN A 46 -12.08 -14.00 -5.90
C GLN A 46 -11.98 -14.14 -7.43
N VAL A 47 -10.77 -14.06 -8.00
CA VAL A 47 -10.54 -14.35 -9.43
C VAL A 47 -11.12 -15.73 -9.81
N GLY A 48 -10.76 -16.77 -9.05
CA GLY A 48 -11.25 -18.14 -9.31
C GLY A 48 -12.76 -18.33 -9.07
N SER A 49 -13.42 -17.44 -8.34
CA SER A 49 -14.88 -17.48 -8.15
C SER A 49 -15.66 -16.79 -9.27
N ILE A 50 -15.01 -15.85 -9.98
CA ILE A 50 -15.64 -15.02 -11.01
C ILE A 50 -15.55 -15.69 -12.37
N SER A 51 -14.47 -16.41 -12.65
CA SER A 51 -14.25 -17.01 -13.95
C SER A 51 -13.79 -18.47 -13.90
N SER A 52 -14.29 -19.26 -14.83
CA SER A 52 -13.79 -20.59 -15.15
C SER A 52 -12.56 -20.53 -16.07
N CYS A 53 -11.71 -19.50 -15.92
CA CYS A 53 -10.53 -19.35 -16.76
C CYS A 53 -9.48 -20.40 -16.33
N ASP A 54 -9.31 -21.45 -17.14
CA ASP A 54 -8.26 -22.46 -16.93
C ASP A 54 -6.85 -21.87 -17.13
N SER A 55 -6.75 -20.77 -17.88
CA SER A 55 -5.49 -20.04 -18.06
C SER A 55 -5.68 -18.53 -18.14
N VAL A 56 -4.65 -17.80 -17.70
CA VAL A 56 -4.66 -16.34 -17.59
C VAL A 56 -3.33 -15.75 -18.05
N ALA A 57 -3.39 -14.63 -18.77
CA ALA A 57 -2.24 -13.78 -19.05
C ALA A 57 -2.15 -12.67 -18.00
N VAL A 58 -1.04 -12.61 -17.26
CA VAL A 58 -0.84 -11.59 -16.21
C VAL A 58 -0.08 -10.39 -16.77
N VAL A 59 -0.56 -9.18 -16.50
CA VAL A 59 0.05 -7.90 -16.93
C VAL A 59 0.03 -6.86 -15.78
N PRO A 60 0.95 -5.88 -15.72
CA PRO A 60 2.19 -5.82 -16.49
C PRO A 60 3.20 -6.90 -16.05
N MET A 61 4.22 -7.15 -16.88
CA MET A 61 5.26 -8.12 -16.57
C MET A 61 6.23 -7.66 -15.49
N GLU A 62 6.45 -6.35 -15.39
CA GLU A 62 7.44 -5.74 -14.50
C GLU A 62 6.91 -5.49 -13.07
N SER A 63 5.67 -5.87 -12.75
CA SER A 63 5.12 -5.61 -11.41
C SER A 63 5.87 -6.43 -10.35
N ALA A 64 6.34 -5.78 -9.29
CA ALA A 64 6.94 -6.44 -8.13
C ALA A 64 6.00 -7.44 -7.44
N LEU A 65 4.67 -7.29 -7.57
CA LEU A 65 3.68 -8.20 -7.03
C LEU A 65 3.40 -9.41 -7.94
N ARG A 66 3.87 -9.37 -9.20
CA ARG A 66 3.56 -10.39 -10.22
C ARG A 66 3.89 -11.80 -9.75
N TRP A 67 5.07 -11.99 -9.16
CA TRP A 67 5.51 -13.32 -8.75
C TRP A 67 4.57 -13.93 -7.71
N LEU A 68 4.11 -13.13 -6.73
CA LEU A 68 3.11 -13.56 -5.74
C LEU A 68 1.79 -13.93 -6.42
N VAL A 69 1.30 -13.07 -7.32
CA VAL A 69 0.05 -13.31 -8.06
C VAL A 69 0.15 -14.61 -8.86
N VAL A 70 1.25 -14.81 -9.58
CA VAL A 70 1.50 -16.01 -10.38
C VAL A 70 1.56 -17.26 -9.49
N GLU A 71 2.30 -17.21 -8.38
CA GLU A 71 2.38 -18.30 -7.41
C GLU A 71 1.01 -18.69 -6.85
N LYS A 72 0.17 -17.71 -6.48
CA LYS A 72 -1.17 -18.00 -5.95
C LYS A 72 -2.14 -18.51 -7.02
N LEU A 73 -1.99 -18.07 -8.27
CA LEU A 73 -2.79 -18.59 -9.41
C LEU A 73 -2.41 -20.04 -9.71
N THR A 74 -1.12 -20.34 -9.82
CA THR A 74 -0.64 -21.70 -10.10
C THR A 74 -0.94 -22.65 -8.96
N GLY A 75 -0.82 -22.20 -7.70
CA GLY A 75 -1.25 -22.95 -6.52
C GLY A 75 -2.75 -23.26 -6.48
N ARG A 76 -3.56 -22.54 -7.27
CA ARG A 76 -4.98 -22.81 -7.50
C ARG A 76 -5.27 -23.65 -8.76
N GLY A 77 -4.24 -24.05 -9.49
CA GLY A 77 -4.39 -24.79 -10.76
C GLY A 77 -4.72 -23.91 -11.97
N ILE A 78 -4.67 -22.58 -11.85
CA ILE A 78 -4.87 -21.67 -12.98
C ILE A 78 -3.53 -21.48 -13.71
N ALA A 79 -3.45 -21.89 -14.97
CA ALA A 79 -2.22 -21.82 -15.74
C ALA A 79 -1.91 -20.39 -16.18
N VAL A 80 -0.71 -19.89 -15.88
CA VAL A 80 -0.27 -18.57 -16.37
C VAL A 80 0.44 -18.72 -17.71
N ARG A 81 -0.07 -18.04 -18.75
CA ARG A 81 0.47 -18.09 -20.11
C ARG A 81 0.71 -16.69 -20.66
N ALA A 82 1.61 -16.54 -21.63
CA ALA A 82 1.84 -15.25 -22.29
C ALA A 82 0.62 -14.77 -23.10
N SER A 83 -0.17 -15.71 -23.63
CA SER A 83 -1.44 -15.47 -24.31
C SER A 83 -2.48 -16.44 -23.77
N ALA A 84 -3.62 -15.90 -23.34
CA ALA A 84 -4.75 -16.64 -22.81
C ALA A 84 -6.06 -15.91 -23.15
N SER A 85 -7.19 -16.61 -23.04
CA SER A 85 -8.52 -16.02 -23.23
C SER A 85 -8.88 -15.00 -22.15
N CYS A 86 -8.24 -15.08 -20.98
CA CYS A 86 -8.45 -14.18 -19.87
C CYS A 86 -7.17 -13.40 -19.56
N THR A 87 -7.29 -12.10 -19.31
CA THR A 87 -6.17 -11.23 -18.94
C THR A 87 -6.38 -10.71 -17.53
N LEU A 88 -5.37 -10.84 -16.67
CA LEU A 88 -5.38 -10.31 -15.31
C LEU A 88 -4.35 -9.18 -15.20
N ALA A 89 -4.85 -7.96 -15.03
CA ALA A 89 -4.04 -6.80 -14.79
C ALA A 89 -3.86 -6.55 -13.28
N ILE A 90 -2.62 -6.34 -12.85
CA ILE A 90 -2.30 -5.87 -11.49
C ILE A 90 -2.41 -4.35 -11.49
N ALA A 91 -3.50 -3.82 -10.95
CA ALA A 91 -3.79 -2.39 -10.95
C ALA A 91 -3.19 -1.66 -9.73
N ASP A 92 -3.15 -2.33 -8.58
CA ASP A 92 -2.49 -1.83 -7.37
C ASP A 92 -1.95 -3.01 -6.55
N GLY A 93 -0.88 -2.79 -5.80
CA GLY A 93 -0.14 -3.85 -5.13
C GLY A 93 0.94 -3.28 -4.23
N ALA A 94 0.54 -2.41 -3.30
CA ALA A 94 1.48 -1.62 -2.53
C ALA A 94 1.03 -1.43 -1.07
N VAL A 95 2.02 -1.13 -0.23
CA VAL A 95 1.83 -0.62 1.12
C VAL A 95 2.02 0.89 1.11
N ARG A 96 1.22 1.60 1.91
CA ARG A 96 1.26 3.05 2.06
C ARG A 96 1.20 3.39 3.53
N TYR A 97 2.01 4.37 3.94
CA TYR A 97 1.97 4.92 5.29
C TYR A 97 1.34 6.31 5.29
N GLY A 98 0.40 6.51 6.20
CA GLY A 98 -0.27 7.77 6.47
C GLY A 98 0.01 8.28 7.88
N LEU A 99 -0.23 9.57 8.10
CA LEU A 99 -0.21 10.14 9.44
C LEU A 99 -1.39 9.59 10.25
N TYR A 100 -1.12 9.15 11.47
CA TYR A 100 -2.18 8.76 12.41
C TYR A 100 -2.51 9.93 13.32
N ALA A 101 -3.64 10.61 13.07
CA ALA A 101 -4.02 11.82 13.79
C ALA A 101 -4.01 11.69 15.33
N PRO A 102 -4.41 10.55 15.94
CA PRO A 102 -4.41 10.40 17.39
C PRO A 102 -3.03 10.27 18.05
N SER A 103 -1.95 9.97 17.31
CA SER A 103 -0.62 9.79 17.91
C SER A 103 0.51 10.11 16.92
N ARG A 104 1.47 10.93 17.36
CA ARG A 104 2.63 11.35 16.54
C ARG A 104 3.61 10.21 16.28
N ASP A 105 3.76 9.32 17.26
CA ASP A 105 4.69 8.20 17.21
C ASP A 105 4.11 7.00 16.47
N SER A 106 2.90 7.14 15.96
CA SER A 106 2.19 6.10 15.21
C SER A 106 1.91 6.56 13.80
N ILE A 107 1.76 5.59 12.91
CA ILE A 107 1.39 5.78 11.52
C ILE A 107 0.26 4.82 11.18
N GLU A 108 -0.62 5.25 10.28
CA GLU A 108 -1.60 4.36 9.67
C GLU A 108 -0.89 3.63 8.54
N ARG A 109 -0.95 2.31 8.54
CA ARG A 109 -0.45 1.48 7.43
C ARG A 109 -1.66 0.93 6.68
N THR A 110 -1.69 1.19 5.37
CA THR A 110 -2.67 0.66 4.44
C THR A 110 -1.98 -0.21 3.41
N ALA A 111 -2.39 -1.46 3.28
CA ALA A 111 -1.94 -2.36 2.22
C ALA A 111 -3.13 -2.69 1.32
N ARG A 112 -2.94 -2.56 0.00
CA ARG A 112 -3.99 -2.82 -0.98
C ARG A 112 -3.47 -3.65 -2.13
N VAL A 113 -4.26 -4.65 -2.52
CA VAL A 113 -4.09 -5.41 -3.75
C VAL A 113 -5.33 -5.23 -4.60
N GLU A 114 -5.14 -4.70 -5.80
CA GLU A 114 -6.20 -4.56 -6.79
C GLU A 114 -5.83 -5.31 -8.06
N LEU A 115 -6.68 -6.26 -8.43
CA LEU A 115 -6.57 -7.04 -9.65
C LEU A 115 -7.77 -6.71 -10.55
N ARG A 116 -7.52 -6.60 -11.85
CA ARG A 116 -8.56 -6.42 -12.87
C ARG A 116 -8.54 -7.60 -13.81
N LEU A 117 -9.58 -8.41 -13.79
CA LEU A 117 -9.74 -9.54 -14.68
C LEU A 117 -10.58 -9.12 -15.88
N LEU A 118 -10.05 -9.31 -17.08
CA LEU A 118 -10.75 -9.20 -18.35
C LEU A 118 -11.04 -10.61 -18.84
N ALA A 119 -12.31 -10.99 -18.93
CA ALA A 119 -12.76 -12.31 -19.38
C ALA A 119 -14.07 -12.17 -20.17
N PHE A 120 -14.21 -12.87 -21.31
CA PHE A 120 -15.47 -13.02 -22.06
C PHE A 120 -16.31 -11.71 -22.19
N ASP A 121 -15.65 -10.60 -22.56
CA ASP A 121 -16.24 -9.26 -22.73
C ASP A 121 -16.67 -8.53 -21.44
N SER A 122 -16.36 -9.04 -20.25
CA SER A 122 -16.52 -8.34 -18.98
C SER A 122 -15.18 -7.96 -18.36
N THR A 123 -15.18 -6.86 -17.60
CA THR A 123 -14.07 -6.47 -16.73
C THR A 123 -14.53 -6.54 -15.29
N HIS A 124 -13.81 -7.31 -14.47
CA HIS A 124 -14.07 -7.46 -13.05
C HIS A 124 -12.92 -6.86 -12.26
N THR A 125 -13.23 -5.92 -11.38
CA THR A 125 -12.26 -5.31 -10.46
C THR A 125 -12.39 -5.96 -9.09
N ILE A 126 -11.27 -6.48 -8.60
CA ILE A 126 -11.15 -7.17 -7.33
C ILE A 126 -10.18 -6.35 -6.49
N ALA A 127 -10.68 -5.70 -5.45
CA ALA A 127 -9.86 -4.91 -4.54
C ALA A 127 -9.99 -5.45 -3.11
N VAL A 128 -8.86 -5.79 -2.50
CA VAL A 128 -8.78 -6.23 -1.11
C VAL A 128 -7.79 -5.33 -0.37
N GLU A 129 -8.18 -4.90 0.82
CA GLU A 129 -7.45 -3.90 1.58
C GLU A 129 -7.32 -4.32 3.04
N TRP A 130 -6.16 -4.01 3.63
CA TRP A 130 -5.86 -4.15 5.05
C TRP A 130 -5.42 -2.81 5.60
N ARG A 131 -5.90 -2.47 6.80
CA ARG A 131 -5.47 -1.27 7.54
C ARG A 131 -5.16 -1.61 8.97
N ASP A 132 -4.07 -1.06 9.47
CA ASP A 132 -3.72 -1.08 10.88
C ASP A 132 -2.92 0.16 11.29
N VAL A 133 -2.62 0.24 12.58
CA VAL A 133 -1.80 1.29 13.16
C VAL A 133 -0.49 0.65 13.61
N LEU A 134 0.63 1.26 13.22
CA LEU A 134 1.97 0.79 13.52
C LEU A 134 2.73 1.89 14.25
N ALA A 135 3.56 1.53 15.23
CA ALA A 135 4.51 2.48 15.81
C ALA A 135 5.60 2.81 14.78
N ARG A 136 6.03 4.07 14.72
CA ARG A 136 7.09 4.50 13.80
C ARG A 136 8.40 3.75 14.00
N ALA A 137 8.70 3.36 15.24
CA ALA A 137 9.89 2.56 15.56
C ALA A 137 9.84 1.14 14.96
N ASP A 138 8.65 0.60 14.69
CA ASP A 138 8.45 -0.77 14.23
C ASP A 138 8.46 -0.90 12.70
N ILE A 139 8.60 0.21 11.95
CA ILE A 139 8.61 0.20 10.48
C ILE A 139 9.72 -0.72 9.95
N ALA A 140 10.91 -0.65 10.55
CA ALA A 140 12.04 -1.49 10.16
C ALA A 140 11.78 -2.99 10.39
N LEU A 141 10.89 -3.36 11.31
CA LEU A 141 10.46 -4.73 11.55
C LEU A 141 9.34 -5.16 10.59
N ALA A 142 8.53 -4.20 10.12
CA ALA A 142 7.46 -4.43 9.17
C ALA A 142 7.97 -4.60 7.73
N GLU A 143 9.04 -3.91 7.35
CA GLU A 143 9.61 -3.95 6.01
C GLU A 143 10.65 -5.05 5.83
N LEU A 144 10.73 -5.64 4.64
CA LEU A 144 11.86 -6.50 4.31
C LEU A 144 13.02 -5.66 3.76
N PRO A 145 14.25 -5.86 4.27
CA PRO A 145 15.43 -5.20 3.73
C PRO A 145 15.55 -5.46 2.23
N ARG A 146 15.77 -4.40 1.45
CA ARG A 146 16.05 -4.44 0.00
C ARG A 146 14.89 -4.96 -0.88
N SER A 147 13.66 -5.02 -0.37
CA SER A 147 12.49 -5.38 -1.17
C SER A 147 11.67 -4.15 -1.54
N GLU A 148 11.64 -3.82 -2.83
CA GLU A 148 10.82 -2.73 -3.39
C GLU A 148 9.32 -2.95 -3.19
N LEU A 149 8.90 -4.21 -3.05
CA LEU A 149 7.49 -4.58 -2.85
C LEU A 149 6.97 -4.15 -1.47
N THR A 150 7.85 -4.15 -0.46
CA THR A 150 7.46 -3.96 0.94
C THR A 150 7.81 -2.59 1.49
N ALA A 151 8.72 -1.88 0.85
CA ALA A 151 9.15 -0.55 1.26
C ALA A 151 8.15 0.50 0.79
N ALA A 152 7.87 1.47 1.64
CA ALA A 152 7.01 2.61 1.28
C ALA A 152 7.54 3.90 1.92
N PRO A 153 7.32 5.07 1.28
CA PRO A 153 7.75 6.34 1.85
C PRO A 153 7.04 6.58 3.18
N VAL A 154 7.83 6.80 4.23
CA VAL A 154 7.32 7.11 5.57
C VAL A 154 7.09 8.62 5.65
N PRO A 155 5.88 9.08 6.00
CA PRO A 155 5.65 10.51 6.18
C PRO A 155 6.52 11.05 7.32
N PRO A 156 7.05 12.28 7.22
CA PRO A 156 7.86 12.87 8.28
C PRO A 156 7.09 12.97 9.60
N LEU A 157 7.82 13.13 10.70
CA LEU A 157 7.17 13.40 11.99
C LEU A 157 6.42 14.74 11.91
N PRO A 158 5.16 14.79 12.37
CA PRO A 158 4.43 16.05 12.45
C PRO A 158 5.14 16.98 13.44
N ARG A 159 5.56 18.16 12.97
CA ARG A 159 6.16 19.19 13.81
C ARG A 159 5.13 19.74 14.79
N SER A 160 5.52 20.00 16.04
CA SER A 160 4.73 20.88 16.91
C SER A 160 5.06 22.34 16.63
N LEU A 161 4.09 23.20 16.92
CA LEU A 161 4.31 24.64 17.09
C LEU A 161 5.40 24.94 18.12
N TRP A 162 5.60 24.05 19.10
CA TRP A 162 6.69 24.17 20.06
C TRP A 162 8.05 23.91 19.43
N ASP A 163 8.16 22.93 18.53
CA ASP A 163 9.41 22.66 17.80
C ASP A 163 9.79 23.89 16.95
N ASP A 164 8.81 24.49 16.29
CA ASP A 164 9.02 25.67 15.44
C ASP A 164 9.37 26.94 16.26
N LEU A 165 8.94 27.03 17.53
CA LEU A 165 9.22 28.16 18.42
C LEU A 165 10.50 27.98 19.25
N LEU A 166 10.80 26.76 19.70
CA LEU A 166 11.95 26.46 20.56
C LEU A 166 13.27 26.54 19.78
N GLU A 167 13.29 26.05 18.53
CA GLU A 167 14.49 26.04 17.69
C GLU A 167 15.14 27.45 17.57
N PRO A 168 14.42 28.53 17.19
CA PRO A 168 15.01 29.86 17.13
C PRO A 168 15.39 30.43 18.51
N VAL A 169 14.62 30.13 19.56
CA VAL A 169 14.92 30.61 20.92
C VAL A 169 16.22 30.01 21.44
N ILE A 170 16.45 28.72 21.21
CA ILE A 170 17.68 28.03 21.61
C ILE A 170 18.88 28.62 20.87
N VAL A 171 18.75 28.89 19.56
CA VAL A 171 19.81 29.52 18.77
C VAL A 171 20.16 30.90 19.33
N VAL A 172 19.16 31.76 19.56
CA VAL A 172 19.39 33.10 20.12
C VAL A 172 20.01 33.03 21.51
N ALA A 173 19.52 32.14 22.38
CA ALA A 173 20.03 31.96 23.73
C ALA A 173 21.49 31.47 23.72
N SER A 174 21.83 30.52 22.83
CA SER A 174 23.19 30.00 22.67
C SER A 174 24.17 31.08 22.20
N VAL A 175 23.77 31.90 21.22
CA VAL A 175 24.60 33.03 20.75
C VAL A 175 24.81 34.05 21.87
N ALA A 176 23.75 34.41 22.59
CA ALA A 176 23.82 35.35 23.71
C ALA A 176 24.75 34.85 24.83
N THR A 177 24.62 33.58 25.23
CA THR A 177 25.51 32.98 26.24
C THR A 177 26.95 32.91 25.77
N THR A 178 27.19 32.57 24.50
CA THR A 178 28.54 32.52 23.93
C THR A 178 29.20 33.91 23.94
N LEU A 179 28.46 34.95 23.56
CA LEU A 179 28.93 36.34 23.64
C LEU A 179 29.23 36.74 25.08
N LEU A 180 28.33 36.42 26.01
CA LEU A 180 28.48 36.76 27.42
C LEU A 180 29.72 36.08 28.02
N LEU A 181 29.96 34.81 27.71
CA LEU A 181 31.19 34.08 28.07
C LEU A 181 32.44 34.71 27.44
N LEU A 182 32.41 35.07 26.16
CA LEU A 182 33.52 35.74 25.48
C LEU A 182 33.88 37.08 26.14
N PHE A 183 32.89 37.89 26.51
CA PHE A 183 33.15 39.19 27.15
C PHE A 183 33.56 39.05 28.62
N THR A 184 33.00 38.11 29.38
CA THR A 184 33.36 37.89 30.80
C THR A 184 34.74 37.26 30.97
N VAL A 185 35.18 36.40 30.05
CA VAL A 185 36.53 35.82 30.07
C VAL A 185 37.58 36.85 29.63
N ARG A 186 37.24 37.78 28.73
CA ARG A 186 38.16 38.81 28.23
C ARG A 186 38.23 40.06 29.11
N SER A 187 37.29 40.25 30.04
CA SER A 187 37.22 41.41 30.94
C SER A 187 37.99 41.22 32.27
N ARG A 188 38.91 40.25 32.34
CA ARG A 188 39.86 40.09 33.45
C ARG A 188 41.28 40.36 32.99
#